data_AF-A0A955II96-F1
#
_entry.id   AF-A0A955II96-F1
#
_cell.length_a   1.000
_cell.length_b   1.000
_cell.length_c   1.000
_cell.angle_alpha   90.00
_cell.angle_beta   90.00
_cell.angle_gamma   90.00
#
_symmetry.space_group_name_H-M   'P 1'
#
loop_
_entity.id
_entity.type
_entity.pdbx_description
1 polymer ?
#
loop_
_entity_poly.entity_id
_entity_poly.type
_entity_poly.pdbx_seq_one_letter_code
_entity_poly.pdbx_strand_id
1 'polypeptide(L)'
;LGPDWPALNLPLLSRKTTLDPRWAWAVERVLAEEQLEQSRLTIPGLHRPYFGEAPRPLLVLAAGFAMSGAEPDDVRPGRWVRRVSFRLPRGAYATVVLRALGQ
;
A
#
# COMPACT_ATOMS: atom_id res chain seq x y z
N LEU A 1 5.99 15.55 8.53
CA LEU A 1 4.63 15.01 8.68
C LEU A 1 4.21 15.22 10.13
N GLY A 2 3.02 15.77 10.39
CA GLY A 2 2.52 16.02 11.75
C GLY A 2 2.19 14.72 12.52
N PRO A 3 1.77 14.80 13.79
CA PRO A 3 1.54 13.64 14.64
C PRO A 3 0.50 12.62 14.11
N ASP A 4 -0.43 13.07 13.26
CA ASP A 4 -1.54 12.23 12.75
C ASP A 4 -1.22 11.45 11.48
N TRP A 5 0.04 11.47 11.03
CA TRP A 5 0.43 10.78 9.79
C TRP A 5 0.13 9.27 9.75
N PRO A 6 0.08 8.51 10.86
CA PRO A 6 -0.30 7.09 10.81
C PRO A 6 -1.78 6.87 10.45
N ALA A 7 -2.63 7.87 10.65
CA ALA A 7 -4.04 7.84 10.29
C ALA A 7 -4.31 8.42 8.88
N LEU A 8 -3.26 8.77 8.13
CA LEU A 8 -3.41 9.38 6.82
C LEU A 8 -4.05 8.40 5.83
N ASN A 9 -5.09 8.86 5.16
CA ASN A 9 -5.71 8.15 4.05
C ASN A 9 -5.34 8.89 2.75
N LEU A 10 -4.60 8.19 1.88
CA LEU A 10 -4.24 8.70 0.55
C LEU A 10 -5.26 8.19 -0.47
N PRO A 11 -5.71 9.04 -1.41
CA PRO A 11 -6.57 8.59 -2.48
C PRO A 11 -5.77 7.79 -3.53
N LEU A 12 -6.38 6.75 -4.08
CA LEU A 12 -6.07 6.38 -5.46
C LEU A 12 -6.52 7.52 -6.37
N LEU A 13 -5.60 8.02 -7.19
CA LEU A 13 -5.83 9.24 -7.95
C LEU A 13 -6.80 9.01 -9.11
N SER A 14 -7.72 9.96 -9.26
CA SER A 14 -8.50 10.19 -10.47
C SER A 14 -8.14 11.55 -11.07
N ARG A 15 -8.65 11.81 -12.27
CA ARG A 15 -8.50 13.10 -12.95
C ARG A 15 -8.92 14.31 -12.10
N LYS A 16 -9.92 14.13 -11.22
CA LYS A 16 -10.54 15.21 -10.45
C LYS A 16 -10.24 15.15 -8.95
N THR A 17 -9.37 14.24 -8.53
CA THR A 17 -9.04 14.08 -7.10
C THR A 17 -8.50 15.40 -6.52
N THR A 18 -9.06 15.84 -5.41
CA THR A 18 -8.54 17.02 -4.71
C THR A 18 -7.34 16.60 -3.86
N LEU A 19 -6.16 17.18 -4.13
CA LEU A 19 -4.94 16.86 -3.39
C LEU A 19 -4.86 17.68 -2.11
N ASP A 20 -4.48 17.05 -1.00
CA ASP A 20 -4.17 17.78 0.23
C ASP A 20 -2.83 18.50 0.06
N PRO A 21 -2.74 19.82 0.31
CA PRO A 21 -1.52 20.60 0.16
C PRO A 21 -0.30 20.03 0.91
N ARG A 22 -0.50 19.27 1.99
CA ARG A 22 0.58 18.65 2.78
C ARG A 22 1.43 17.68 1.97
N TRP A 23 0.84 17.03 0.97
CA TRP A 23 1.48 16.00 0.13
C TRP A 23 1.23 16.15 -1.37
N ALA A 24 0.50 17.17 -1.82
CA ALA A 24 0.27 17.46 -3.23
C ALA A 24 1.58 17.50 -4.05
N TRP A 25 2.62 18.11 -3.48
CA TRP A 25 3.96 18.17 -4.09
C TRP A 25 4.54 16.79 -4.43
N ALA A 26 4.25 15.76 -3.61
CA ALA A 26 4.77 14.41 -3.83
C ALA A 26 4.04 13.74 -5.00
N VAL A 27 2.73 13.97 -5.11
CA VAL A 27 1.93 13.49 -6.24
C VAL A 27 2.38 14.15 -7.54
N GLU A 28 2.52 15.48 -7.55
CA GLU A 28 2.97 16.23 -8.72
C GLU A 28 4.34 15.77 -9.20
N ARG A 29 5.28 15.57 -8.27
CA ARG A 29 6.62 15.06 -8.59
C ARG A 29 6.60 13.67 -9.20
N VAL A 30 5.92 12.71 -8.57
CA VAL A 30 5.86 11.31 -9.07
C VAL A 30 5.18 11.26 -10.44
N LEU A 31 4.08 11.99 -10.63
CA LEU A 31 3.44 12.04 -11.94
C LEU A 31 4.35 12.66 -13.00
N ALA A 32 5.06 13.76 -12.69
CA ALA A 32 5.98 14.38 -13.62
C ALA A 32 7.17 13.47 -14.00
N GLU A 33 7.71 12.72 -13.03
CA GLU A 33 8.76 11.70 -13.26
C GLU A 33 8.27 10.61 -14.24
N GLU A 34 6.99 10.26 -14.17
CA GLU A 34 6.32 9.33 -15.09
C GLU A 34 5.75 9.99 -16.36
N GLN A 35 6.03 11.28 -16.60
CA GLN A 35 5.52 12.07 -17.74
C GLN A 35 3.99 12.13 -17.83
N LEU A 36 3.33 12.12 -16.67
CA LEU A 36 1.88 12.18 -16.51
C LEU A 36 1.46 13.51 -15.87
N GLU A 37 0.22 13.91 -16.17
CA GLU A 37 -0.50 14.98 -15.49
C GLU A 37 -1.74 14.38 -14.83
N GLN A 38 -2.11 14.85 -13.64
CA GLN A 38 -3.32 14.36 -12.96
C GLN A 38 -4.57 14.54 -13.85
N SER A 39 -4.67 15.67 -14.53
CA SER A 39 -5.75 16.01 -15.48
C SER A 39 -5.86 15.02 -16.65
N ARG A 40 -4.84 14.18 -16.88
CA ARG A 40 -4.76 13.19 -17.96
C ARG A 40 -4.89 11.76 -17.47
N LEU A 41 -5.27 11.53 -16.21
CA LEU A 41 -5.68 10.20 -15.72
C LEU A 41 -7.05 9.80 -16.30
N THR A 42 -7.08 9.63 -17.63
CA THR A 42 -8.22 9.22 -18.45
C THR A 42 -7.69 8.49 -19.68
N ILE A 43 -8.50 7.62 -20.27
CA ILE A 43 -8.14 6.91 -21.51
C ILE A 43 -8.90 7.57 -22.66
N PRO A 44 -8.21 8.18 -23.65
CA PRO A 44 -8.87 8.80 -24.80
C PRO A 44 -9.78 7.81 -25.55
N GLY A 45 -10.97 8.27 -25.92
CA GLY A 45 -11.94 7.45 -26.67
C GLY A 45 -12.65 6.36 -25.85
N LEU A 46 -12.39 6.28 -24.54
CA LEU A 46 -12.92 5.20 -23.71
C LEU A 46 -13.65 5.74 -22.48
N HIS A 47 -14.92 5.35 -22.32
CA HIS A 47 -15.70 5.67 -21.12
C HIS A 47 -15.38 4.72 -19.95
N ARG A 48 -15.01 3.47 -20.23
CA ARG A 48 -14.56 2.48 -19.24
C ARG A 48 -13.48 1.55 -19.81
N PRO A 49 -12.43 1.19 -19.06
CA PRO A 49 -12.18 1.56 -17.66
C PRO A 49 -11.79 3.03 -17.48
N TYR A 50 -11.96 3.54 -16.25
CA TYR A 50 -11.51 4.86 -15.83
C TYR A 50 -10.78 4.75 -14.49
N PHE A 51 -9.95 5.74 -14.18
CA PHE A 51 -9.28 5.86 -12.89
C PHE A 51 -10.30 6.30 -11.83
N GLY A 52 -10.71 5.36 -10.98
CA GLY A 52 -11.64 5.63 -9.87
C GLY A 52 -10.92 6.14 -8.63
N GLU A 53 -11.60 6.98 -7.86
CA GLU A 53 -11.11 7.47 -6.57
C GLU A 53 -11.54 6.53 -5.44
N ALA A 54 -10.59 6.12 -4.62
CA ALA A 54 -10.85 5.33 -3.42
C ALA A 54 -9.84 5.68 -2.32
N PRO A 55 -10.28 5.94 -1.07
CA PRO A 55 -9.36 6.18 0.02
C PRO A 55 -8.59 4.91 0.37
N ARG A 56 -7.29 5.06 0.62
CA ARG A 56 -6.39 3.99 1.04
C ARG A 56 -5.62 4.44 2.28
N PRO A 57 -5.69 3.71 3.40
CA PRO A 57 -4.87 4.03 4.56
C PRO A 57 -3.39 3.85 4.18
N LEU A 58 -2.57 4.84 4.51
CA LEU A 58 -1.13 4.82 4.25
C LEU A 58 -0.44 3.72 5.06
N LEU A 59 -0.88 3.55 6.31
CA LEU A 59 -0.41 2.50 7.21
C LEU A 59 -1.54 1.56 7.61
N VAL A 60 -1.19 0.29 7.74
CA VAL A 60 -2.09 -0.75 8.25
C VAL A 60 -1.39 -1.46 9.40
N LEU A 61 -2.08 -1.55 10.53
CA LEU A 61 -1.62 -2.31 11.68
C LEU A 61 -1.98 -3.79 11.50
N ALA A 62 -0.98 -4.68 11.53
CA ALA A 62 -1.18 -6.12 11.61
C ALA A 62 -1.65 -6.50 13.02
N ALA A 63 -2.96 -6.60 13.21
CA ALA A 63 -3.55 -6.81 14.52
C ALA A 63 -3.30 -8.24 15.02
N GLY A 64 -2.98 -8.39 16.31
CA GLY A 64 -2.71 -9.69 16.93
C GLY A 64 -1.51 -10.40 16.32
N PHE A 65 -0.47 -9.64 15.96
CA PHE A 65 0.76 -10.20 15.41
C PHE A 65 1.44 -11.14 16.42
N ALA A 66 1.74 -12.35 15.98
CA ALA A 66 2.58 -13.30 16.70
C ALA A 66 3.48 -14.04 15.70
N MET A 67 4.68 -14.37 16.14
CA MET A 67 5.66 -15.11 15.36
C MET A 67 6.35 -16.14 16.25
N SER A 68 6.42 -17.40 15.80
CA SER A 68 7.13 -18.46 16.51
C SER A 68 8.66 -18.24 16.48
N GLY A 69 9.36 -19.00 17.33
CA GLY A 69 10.78 -19.24 17.13
C GLY A 69 11.07 -19.91 15.78
N ALA A 70 12.33 -19.91 15.38
CA ALA A 70 12.77 -20.70 14.23
C ALA A 70 12.78 -22.19 14.61
N GLU A 71 12.14 -23.01 13.78
CA GLU A 71 12.05 -24.46 13.93
C GLU A 71 12.64 -25.11 12.67
N PRO A 72 13.23 -26.33 12.75
CA PRO A 72 13.64 -27.07 11.55
C PRO A 72 12.45 -27.29 10.60
N ASP A 73 12.67 -27.18 9.30
CA ASP A 73 11.64 -27.43 8.28
C ASP A 73 11.53 -28.93 7.96
N ASP A 74 10.43 -29.55 8.39
CA ASP A 74 10.14 -30.97 8.17
C ASP A 74 9.96 -31.33 6.68
N VAL A 75 9.67 -30.35 5.83
CA VAL A 75 9.48 -30.54 4.38
C VAL A 75 10.81 -30.31 3.63
N ARG A 76 11.67 -29.43 4.15
CA ARG A 76 12.94 -29.06 3.51
C ARG A 76 14.12 -29.26 4.48
N PRO A 77 14.75 -30.45 4.47
CA PRO A 77 15.89 -30.74 5.33
C PRO A 77 16.99 -29.66 5.23
N GLY A 78 17.52 -29.23 6.39
CA GLY A 78 18.53 -28.18 6.47
C GLY A 78 18.00 -26.76 6.32
N ARG A 79 16.69 -26.56 6.19
CA ARG A 79 16.04 -25.25 6.25
C ARG A 79 15.33 -25.04 7.59
N TRP A 80 14.99 -23.78 7.84
CA TRP A 80 14.26 -23.34 9.02
C TRP A 80 12.95 -22.71 8.60
N VAL A 81 11.92 -22.90 9.42
CA VAL A 81 10.60 -22.32 9.24
C VAL A 81 10.22 -21.49 10.48
N ARG A 82 9.39 -20.47 10.24
CA ARG A 82 8.70 -19.72 11.29
C ARG A 82 7.23 -19.62 10.95
N ARG A 83 6.38 -19.73 11.95
CA ARG A 83 4.95 -19.51 11.81
C ARG A 83 4.63 -18.07 12.21
N VAL A 84 3.93 -17.36 11.34
CA VAL A 84 3.48 -15.99 11.59
C VAL A 84 1.96 -15.94 11.51
N SER A 85 1.32 -15.31 12.49
CA SER A 85 -0.13 -15.10 12.53
C SER A 85 -0.46 -13.63 12.79
N PHE A 86 -1.41 -13.08 12.03
CA PHE A 86 -1.92 -11.73 12.19
C PHE A 86 -3.27 -11.58 11.46
N ARG A 87 -4.00 -10.51 11.77
CA ARG A 87 -5.20 -10.11 11.04
C ARG A 87 -4.97 -8.81 10.30
N LEU A 88 -5.52 -8.72 9.09
CA LEU A 88 -5.46 -7.53 8.26
C LEU A 88 -6.86 -7.07 7.87
N PRO A 89 -7.07 -5.75 7.71
CA PRO A 89 -8.31 -5.23 7.14
C PRO A 89 -8.43 -5.60 5.66
N ARG A 90 -9.65 -5.48 5.12
CA ARG A 90 -9.91 -5.70 3.69
C ARG A 90 -9.02 -4.77 2.84
N GLY A 91 -8.42 -5.34 1.80
CA GLY A 91 -7.60 -4.60 0.84
C GLY A 91 -6.14 -4.41 1.25
N ALA A 92 -5.72 -4.92 2.41
CA ALA A 92 -4.32 -5.08 2.80
C ALA A 92 -3.79 -6.47 2.43
N TYR A 93 -2.48 -6.58 2.24
CA TYR A 93 -1.83 -7.80 1.73
C TYR A 93 -0.85 -8.38 2.74
N ALA A 94 -0.94 -9.68 2.99
CA ALA A 94 -0.01 -10.39 3.88
C ALA A 94 1.44 -10.29 3.40
N THR A 95 1.67 -10.25 2.09
CA THR A 95 3.00 -10.08 1.49
C THR A 95 3.68 -8.78 1.88
N VAL A 96 2.93 -7.70 2.14
CA VAL A 96 3.49 -6.42 2.62
C VAL A 96 4.00 -6.56 4.05
N VAL A 97 3.29 -7.32 4.91
CA VAL A 97 3.75 -7.63 6.26
C VAL A 97 5.03 -8.46 6.22
N LEU A 98 5.07 -9.51 5.38
CA LEU A 98 6.26 -10.35 5.23
C LEU A 98 7.47 -9.54 4.72
N ARG A 99 7.26 -8.65 3.74
CA ARG A 99 8.30 -7.75 3.25
C ARG A 99 8.83 -6.82 4.34
N ALA A 100 7.95 -6.33 5.23
CA ALA A 100 8.36 -5.52 6.37
C ALA A 100 9.18 -6.30 7.41
N LEU A 101 9.05 -7.64 7.45
CA LEU A 101 9.90 -8.54 8.23
C LEU A 101 11.21 -8.92 7.51
N GLY A 102 11.46 -8.39 6.30
CA GLY A 102 12.64 -8.70 5.50
C GLY A 102 12.56 -10.00 4.72
N GLN A 103 11.36 -10.49 4.40
CA GLN A 103 11.13 -11.63 3.52
C GLN A 103 10.88 -11.22 2.07
#